data_AF-T1FZ14-F1
#
_entry.id   AF-T1FZ14-F1
#
_cell.length_a   1.000
_cell.length_b   1.000
_cell.length_c   1.000
_cell.angle_alpha   90.00
_cell.angle_beta   90.00
_cell.angle_gamma   90.00
#
_symmetry.space_group_name_H-M   'P 1'
#
loop_
_entity.id
_entity.type
_entity.pdbx_description
1 polymer ?
#
loop_
_entity_poly.entity_id
_entity_poly.type
_entity_poly.pdbx_seq_one_letter_code
_entity_poly.pdbx_strand_id
1 'polypeptide(L)'
;MSTQEEEQPDFPTANFEENPSNEATTRTQSSLCDVCADVSSGFYCGAFVCEACKKFFVRCLQMKEKFRAVCTKDGKCVINKTTRTQCSKCRYEKCISLNMYGPGGRKVSEDINCIPCKVCGAPSSGFHFGVTTCEGCKGFYRRCVKKYDTAKFHCTNDNNCDVTWKTRNVCKFCRYQKCQDVGMMPESWFQSTILYL
;
A
#
# COMPACT_ATOMS: atom_id res chain seq x y z
N MET A 1 -40.24 -41.67 17.15
CA MET A 1 -38.83 -41.50 16.77
C MET A 1 -38.79 -40.40 15.71
N SER A 2 -38.95 -39.13 16.10
CA SER A 2 -37.87 -38.14 16.35
C SER A 2 -36.85 -38.05 15.20
N THR A 3 -36.94 -36.98 14.40
CA THR A 3 -35.96 -35.85 14.23
C THR A 3 -34.98 -36.09 13.08
N GLN A 4 -34.60 -35.18 12.18
CA GLN A 4 -34.81 -33.74 11.95
C GLN A 4 -34.34 -33.44 10.50
N GLU A 5 -35.09 -32.64 9.74
CA GLU A 5 -34.59 -31.91 8.56
C GLU A 5 -33.94 -30.60 9.07
N GLU A 6 -32.75 -30.24 8.57
CA GLU A 6 -32.04 -29.02 8.96
C GLU A 6 -32.65 -27.77 8.30
N GLU A 7 -33.19 -26.87 9.12
CA GLU A 7 -33.59 -25.50 8.76
C GLU A 7 -32.37 -24.60 8.52
N GLN A 8 -32.40 -23.85 7.42
CA GLN A 8 -31.53 -22.71 7.13
C GLN A 8 -32.02 -21.47 7.91
N PRO A 9 -31.17 -20.67 8.58
CA PRO A 9 -31.62 -19.43 9.22
C PRO A 9 -31.69 -18.25 8.22
N ASP A 10 -32.83 -17.55 8.31
CA ASP A 10 -33.21 -16.31 7.63
C ASP A 10 -32.18 -15.17 7.76
N PHE A 11 -31.90 -14.48 6.64
CA PHE A 11 -31.20 -13.20 6.61
C PHE A 11 -32.22 -12.06 6.73
N PRO A 12 -32.05 -11.08 7.64
CA PRO A 12 -32.93 -9.91 7.68
C PRO A 12 -32.69 -8.99 6.49
N THR A 13 -33.75 -8.74 5.73
CA THR A 13 -33.86 -7.76 4.64
C THR A 13 -33.90 -6.34 5.22
N ALA A 14 -32.81 -5.58 5.02
CA ALA A 14 -32.83 -4.13 5.22
C ALA A 14 -33.20 -3.44 3.90
N ASN A 15 -34.41 -2.88 3.86
CA ASN A 15 -34.91 -2.02 2.79
C ASN A 15 -34.10 -0.71 2.76
N PHE A 16 -33.53 -0.37 1.60
CA PHE A 16 -33.18 1.01 1.27
C PHE A 16 -34.09 1.45 0.13
N GLU A 17 -34.94 2.43 0.45
CA GLU A 17 -35.87 3.08 -0.46
C GLU A 17 -35.13 3.75 -1.61
N GLU A 18 -35.62 3.52 -2.83
CA GLU A 18 -35.24 4.24 -4.03
C GLU A 18 -35.69 5.70 -3.92
N ASN A 19 -34.77 6.65 -4.16
CA ASN A 19 -35.16 8.01 -4.51
C ASN A 19 -34.42 8.44 -5.80
N PRO A 20 -35.14 8.75 -6.89
CA PRO A 20 -34.58 8.97 -8.20
C PRO A 20 -34.25 10.45 -8.43
N SER A 21 -32.97 10.75 -8.66
CA SER A 21 -32.56 11.91 -9.44
C SER A 21 -31.37 11.50 -10.30
N ASN A 22 -31.72 11.06 -11.51
CA ASN A 22 -30.83 10.68 -12.58
C ASN A 22 -30.13 11.93 -13.12
N GLU A 23 -28.91 12.19 -12.70
CA GLU A 23 -27.91 12.87 -13.54
C GLU A 23 -26.66 12.00 -13.57
N ALA A 24 -26.56 11.23 -14.65
CA ALA A 24 -25.38 10.48 -15.01
C ALA A 24 -24.18 11.45 -15.17
N THR A 25 -23.38 11.59 -14.10
CA THR A 25 -22.04 12.17 -14.20
C THR A 25 -21.02 11.08 -13.93
N THR A 26 -20.49 10.53 -15.02
CA THR A 26 -19.25 9.79 -15.10
C THR A 26 -18.16 10.40 -14.20
N ARG A 27 -17.93 9.85 -13.00
CA ARG A 27 -16.71 10.09 -12.23
C ARG A 27 -15.67 9.03 -12.58
N THR A 28 -14.92 9.27 -13.64
CA THR A 28 -13.53 8.81 -13.70
C THR A 28 -12.82 9.44 -12.50
N GLN A 29 -12.54 8.64 -11.46
CA GLN A 29 -11.70 9.09 -10.34
C GLN A 29 -10.27 9.31 -10.86
N SER A 30 -9.97 10.52 -11.30
CA SER A 30 -8.61 10.92 -11.64
C SER A 30 -7.77 10.97 -10.35
N SER A 31 -7.04 9.92 -10.04
CA SER A 31 -6.05 9.94 -8.95
C SER A 31 -4.97 11.00 -9.26
N LEU A 32 -4.59 11.81 -8.26
CA LEU A 32 -3.51 12.80 -8.41
C LEU A 32 -2.15 12.15 -8.13
N CYS A 33 -1.08 12.75 -8.65
CA CYS A 33 0.28 12.31 -8.42
C CYS A 33 0.73 12.64 -7.00
N ASP A 34 1.08 11.65 -6.19
CA ASP A 34 1.52 11.83 -4.80
C ASP A 34 2.80 12.69 -4.67
N VAL A 35 3.65 12.69 -5.71
CA VAL A 35 4.87 13.50 -5.74
C VAL A 35 4.57 14.98 -5.99
N CYS A 36 3.72 15.30 -6.98
CA CYS A 36 3.62 16.67 -7.51
C CYS A 36 2.18 17.18 -7.73
N ALA A 37 1.16 16.42 -7.34
CA ALA A 37 -0.26 16.73 -7.47
C ALA A 37 -0.76 16.99 -8.91
N ASP A 38 0.04 16.71 -9.94
CA ASP A 38 -0.42 16.66 -11.34
C ASP A 38 -1.31 15.42 -11.56
N VAL A 39 -2.00 15.33 -12.70
CA VAL A 39 -2.83 14.16 -13.03
C VAL A 39 -1.96 12.89 -13.05
N SER A 40 -2.35 11.85 -12.30
CA SER A 40 -1.63 10.58 -12.30
C SER A 40 -1.90 9.82 -13.60
N SER A 41 -0.86 9.15 -14.12
CA SER A 41 -1.00 8.18 -15.21
C SER A 41 -1.24 6.76 -14.71
N GLY A 42 -1.38 6.58 -13.39
CA GLY A 42 -1.62 5.29 -12.75
C GLY A 42 -0.70 5.03 -11.56
N PHE A 43 -0.89 3.86 -10.96
CA PHE A 43 -0.06 3.37 -9.87
C PHE A 43 1.28 2.84 -10.41
N TYR A 44 2.39 3.35 -9.89
CA TYR A 44 3.73 2.93 -10.30
C TYR A 44 4.62 2.71 -9.08
N CYS A 45 5.02 1.45 -8.90
CA CYS A 45 6.05 1.03 -7.96
C CYS A 45 5.90 1.62 -6.55
N GLY A 46 4.68 1.68 -6.01
CA GLY A 46 4.41 2.10 -4.63
C GLY A 46 3.66 3.42 -4.44
N ALA A 47 3.36 4.18 -5.50
CA ALA A 47 2.60 5.43 -5.41
C ALA A 47 1.81 5.74 -6.69
N PHE A 48 0.75 6.56 -6.59
CA PHE A 48 0.10 7.15 -7.76
C PHE A 48 0.97 8.28 -8.29
N VAL A 49 1.41 8.18 -9.54
CA VAL A 49 2.36 9.15 -10.10
C VAL A 49 1.99 9.56 -11.51
N CYS A 50 2.42 10.76 -11.90
CA CYS A 50 2.35 11.21 -13.27
C CYS A 50 3.56 10.70 -14.08
N GLU A 51 3.43 10.66 -15.40
CA GLU A 51 4.53 10.25 -16.31
C GLU A 51 5.81 11.07 -16.10
N ALA A 52 5.69 12.36 -15.79
CA ALA A 52 6.85 13.20 -15.55
C ALA A 52 7.64 12.78 -14.29
N CYS A 53 6.96 12.42 -13.21
CA CYS A 53 7.59 11.95 -11.97
C CYS A 53 8.12 10.52 -12.11
N LYS A 54 7.43 9.66 -12.87
CA LYS A 54 7.91 8.32 -13.24
C LYS A 54 9.22 8.39 -14.00
N LYS A 55 9.27 9.12 -15.13
CA LYS A 55 10.49 9.26 -15.95
C LYS A 55 11.64 9.91 -15.17
N PHE A 56 11.33 10.94 -14.37
CA PHE A 56 12.29 11.56 -13.48
C PHE A 56 12.91 10.55 -12.51
N PHE A 57 12.07 9.77 -11.84
CA PHE A 57 12.53 8.79 -10.85
C PHE A 57 13.40 7.70 -11.48
N VAL A 58 12.99 7.16 -12.63
CA VAL A 58 13.79 6.19 -13.40
C VAL A 58 15.16 6.75 -13.77
N ARG A 59 15.23 8.00 -14.25
CA ARG A 59 16.49 8.67 -14.58
C ARG A 59 17.39 8.83 -13.35
N CYS A 60 16.82 9.13 -12.18
CA CYS A 60 17.60 9.22 -10.94
C CYS A 60 18.18 7.85 -10.54
N LEU A 61 17.40 6.78 -10.69
CA LEU A 61 17.86 5.41 -10.41
C LEU A 61 18.92 4.90 -11.39
N GLN A 62 18.93 5.35 -12.64
CA GLN A 62 19.99 5.00 -13.60
C GLN A 62 21.32 5.72 -13.29
N MET A 63 21.27 6.81 -12.51
CA MET A 63 22.40 7.69 -12.22
C MET A 63 22.96 7.49 -10.80
N LYS A 64 22.88 6.27 -10.23
CA LYS A 64 23.14 5.93 -8.80
C LYS A 64 24.34 6.63 -8.14
N GLU A 65 25.45 6.87 -8.84
CA GLU A 65 26.64 7.55 -8.29
C GLU A 65 26.81 9.01 -8.73
N LYS A 66 26.01 9.51 -9.68
CA LYS A 66 26.18 10.83 -10.31
C LYS A 66 25.00 11.78 -10.13
N PHE A 67 23.95 11.39 -9.40
CA PHE A 67 22.87 12.32 -9.05
C PHE A 67 23.33 13.32 -7.99
N ARG A 68 24.15 14.30 -8.40
CA ARG A 68 24.66 15.41 -7.59
C ARG A 68 23.65 16.54 -7.45
N ALA A 69 22.40 16.23 -7.14
CA ALA A 69 21.42 17.27 -6.88
C ALA A 69 21.63 17.79 -5.46
N VAL A 70 22.03 19.06 -5.32
CA VAL A 70 22.06 19.76 -4.04
C VAL A 70 20.80 20.62 -3.92
N CYS A 71 20.19 20.61 -2.74
CA CYS A 71 19.08 21.52 -2.44
C CYS A 71 19.65 22.80 -1.85
N THR A 72 19.20 23.95 -2.34
CA THR A 72 19.57 25.28 -1.83
C THR A 72 18.58 25.84 -0.80
N LYS A 73 17.54 25.05 -0.44
CA LYS A 73 16.46 25.42 0.50
C LYS A 73 16.30 24.39 1.63
N ASP A 74 17.41 23.85 2.14
CA ASP A 74 17.45 22.94 3.30
C ASP A 74 16.50 21.74 3.27
N GLY A 75 16.21 21.20 2.08
CA GLY A 75 15.31 20.05 1.95
C GLY A 75 13.81 20.38 2.04
N LYS A 76 13.42 21.67 2.15
CA LYS A 76 12.04 22.11 2.41
C LYS A 76 11.28 22.58 1.16
N CYS A 77 11.73 22.21 -0.05
CA CYS A 77 11.07 22.64 -1.29
C CYS A 77 9.68 22.02 -1.42
N VAL A 78 8.66 22.85 -1.68
CA VAL A 78 7.33 22.37 -2.08
C VAL A 78 7.41 21.80 -3.50
N ILE A 79 6.99 20.55 -3.67
CA ILE A 79 6.96 19.86 -4.97
C ILE A 79 5.52 19.77 -5.46
N ASN A 80 5.20 20.55 -6.50
CA ASN A 80 3.92 20.53 -7.19
C ASN A 80 4.14 20.56 -8.73
N LYS A 81 3.06 20.62 -9.53
CA LYS A 81 3.13 20.60 -11.01
C LYS A 81 4.07 21.67 -11.58
N THR A 82 4.09 22.87 -11.02
CA THR A 82 4.88 24.02 -11.51
C THR A 82 6.28 24.07 -10.91
N THR A 83 6.47 23.57 -9.68
CA THR A 83 7.75 23.66 -8.96
C THR A 83 8.60 22.39 -9.03
N ARG A 84 8.07 21.27 -9.53
CA ARG A 84 8.76 19.95 -9.56
C ARG A 84 10.10 19.92 -10.32
N THR A 85 10.43 20.93 -11.12
CA THR A 85 11.73 21.02 -11.81
C THR A 85 12.74 21.87 -11.07
N GLN A 86 12.30 22.69 -10.10
CA GLN A 86 13.14 23.67 -9.40
C GLN A 86 14.11 23.01 -8.41
N CYS A 87 13.76 21.85 -7.86
CA CYS A 87 14.64 21.10 -6.96
C CYS A 87 14.57 19.60 -7.22
N SER A 88 15.57 19.09 -7.95
CA SER A 88 15.67 17.65 -8.23
C SER A 88 15.93 16.84 -6.94
N LYS A 89 16.68 17.37 -5.96
CA LYS A 89 16.94 16.69 -4.67
C LYS A 89 15.64 16.42 -3.91
N CYS A 90 14.89 17.47 -3.55
CA CYS A 90 13.64 17.32 -2.79
C CYS A 90 12.57 16.53 -3.56
N ARG A 91 12.55 16.64 -4.89
CA ARG A 91 11.65 15.80 -5.69
C ARG A 91 12.01 14.32 -5.61
N TYR A 92 13.31 13.99 -5.69
CA TYR A 92 13.77 12.61 -5.56
C TYR A 92 13.55 12.07 -4.15
N GLU A 93 13.87 12.85 -3.12
CA GLU A 93 13.60 12.50 -1.72
C GLU A 93 12.10 12.25 -1.50
N LYS A 94 11.22 13.05 -2.11
CA LYS A 94 9.78 12.80 -2.06
C LYS A 94 9.36 11.52 -2.78
N CYS A 95 9.98 11.18 -3.92
CA CYS A 95 9.76 9.88 -4.56
C CYS A 95 10.16 8.72 -3.65
N ILE A 96 11.31 8.83 -2.96
CA ILE A 96 11.80 7.81 -2.03
C ILE A 96 10.96 7.74 -0.76
N SER A 97 10.48 8.88 -0.23
CA SER A 97 9.59 8.89 0.94
C SER A 97 8.24 8.23 0.64
N LEU A 98 7.79 8.31 -0.62
CA LEU A 98 6.63 7.59 -1.16
C LEU A 98 6.97 6.14 -1.55
N ASN A 99 8.19 5.69 -1.24
CA ASN A 99 8.63 4.33 -1.40
C ASN A 99 8.59 3.84 -2.87
N MET A 100 8.79 4.76 -3.82
CA MET A 100 8.91 4.42 -5.25
C MET A 100 10.12 3.51 -5.49
N TYR A 101 9.99 2.50 -6.37
CA TYR A 101 11.10 1.65 -6.79
C TYR A 101 11.20 1.52 -8.33
N GLY A 102 12.36 1.06 -8.83
CA GLY A 102 12.65 1.03 -10.27
C GLY A 102 11.97 -0.13 -11.04
N PRO A 103 11.81 0.00 -12.36
CA PRO A 103 11.32 -1.08 -13.22
C PRO A 103 12.41 -2.16 -13.34
N GLY A 104 12.06 -3.42 -13.10
CA GLY A 104 13.00 -4.55 -13.00
C GLY A 104 13.19 -5.10 -11.58
N GLY A 105 12.48 -4.55 -10.59
CA GLY A 105 12.64 -4.94 -9.19
C GLY A 105 14.01 -4.58 -8.65
N ARG A 106 14.18 -4.57 -7.32
CA ARG A 106 15.52 -4.43 -6.76
C ARG A 106 16.35 -5.66 -7.20
N LYS A 107 17.44 -5.46 -7.93
CA LYS A 107 18.64 -6.30 -7.66
C LYS A 107 18.96 -5.99 -6.20
N VAL A 108 18.63 -6.95 -5.34
CA VAL A 108 18.79 -6.91 -3.90
C VAL A 108 20.28 -6.89 -3.58
N SER A 109 20.92 -5.72 -3.66
CA SER A 109 22.24 -5.51 -3.08
C SER A 109 22.07 -5.23 -1.60
N GLU A 110 22.38 -6.23 -0.78
CA GLU A 110 22.88 -6.27 0.63
C GLU A 110 22.35 -5.32 1.72
N ASP A 111 21.66 -4.22 1.43
CA ASP A 111 21.15 -3.25 2.42
C ASP A 111 19.63 -3.34 2.68
N ILE A 112 19.00 -4.48 2.39
CA ILE A 112 17.55 -4.67 2.70
C ILE A 112 17.28 -4.69 4.20
N ASN A 113 18.28 -5.06 5.01
CA ASN A 113 18.19 -5.05 6.47
C ASN A 113 17.90 -3.66 7.06
N CYS A 114 18.20 -2.58 6.32
CA CYS A 114 17.97 -1.21 6.77
C CYS A 114 16.53 -0.72 6.59
N ILE A 115 15.71 -1.40 5.77
CA ILE A 115 14.32 -0.99 5.57
C ILE A 115 13.42 -1.76 6.54
N PRO A 116 12.76 -1.10 7.51
CA PRO A 116 11.92 -1.79 8.48
C PRO A 116 10.61 -2.26 7.85
N CYS A 117 10.11 -3.39 8.34
CA CYS A 117 8.79 -3.89 8.05
C CYS A 117 7.75 -2.86 8.50
N LYS A 118 6.87 -2.42 7.59
CA LYS A 118 5.82 -1.42 7.91
C LYS A 118 4.81 -1.89 8.96
N VAL A 119 4.68 -3.20 9.14
CA VAL A 119 3.75 -3.79 10.13
C VAL A 119 4.36 -3.84 11.54
N CYS A 120 5.63 -4.22 11.68
CA CYS A 120 6.22 -4.53 13.00
C CYS A 120 7.59 -3.92 13.26
N GLY A 121 8.16 -3.17 12.32
CA GLY A 121 9.48 -2.55 12.48
C GLY A 121 10.69 -3.48 12.37
N ALA A 122 10.51 -4.81 12.37
CA ALA A 122 11.61 -5.76 12.17
C ALA A 122 12.32 -5.55 10.82
N PRO A 123 13.60 -5.94 10.66
CA PRO A 123 14.26 -5.93 9.36
C PRO A 123 13.38 -6.60 8.29
N SER A 124 13.12 -5.87 7.21
CA SER A 124 12.33 -6.39 6.11
C SER A 124 13.13 -7.43 5.32
N SER A 125 12.43 -8.33 4.63
CA SER A 125 13.04 -9.23 3.64
C SER A 125 12.73 -8.79 2.20
N GLY A 126 11.93 -7.75 2.03
CA GLY A 126 11.53 -7.26 0.72
C GLY A 126 10.10 -6.74 0.68
N PHE A 127 9.50 -6.80 -0.50
CA PHE A 127 8.15 -6.32 -0.76
C PHE A 127 7.23 -7.53 -0.90
N HIS A 128 6.20 -7.61 -0.06
CA HIS A 128 5.24 -8.71 -0.07
C HIS A 128 3.84 -8.12 0.04
N PHE A 129 2.93 -8.53 -0.84
CA PHE A 129 1.53 -8.08 -0.83
C PHE A 129 1.37 -6.56 -0.94
N GLY A 130 2.21 -5.90 -1.74
CA GLY A 130 2.14 -4.45 -1.92
C GLY A 130 2.85 -3.60 -0.86
N VAL A 131 3.52 -4.20 0.12
CA VAL A 131 4.17 -3.45 1.22
C VAL A 131 5.52 -4.05 1.61
N THR A 132 6.45 -3.21 2.08
CA THR A 132 7.72 -3.66 2.64
C THR A 132 7.50 -4.37 3.98
N THR A 133 7.74 -5.69 4.02
CA THR A 133 7.48 -6.51 5.20
C THR A 133 8.55 -7.57 5.46
N CYS A 134 8.69 -7.98 6.73
CA CYS A 134 9.54 -9.10 7.10
C CYS A 134 8.86 -10.44 6.77
N GLU A 135 9.63 -11.53 6.70
CA GLU A 135 9.10 -12.88 6.45
C GLU A 135 8.01 -13.30 7.45
N GLY A 136 8.11 -12.83 8.70
CA GLY A 136 7.11 -13.10 9.73
C GLY A 136 5.74 -12.50 9.41
N CYS A 137 5.68 -11.24 8.95
CA CYS A 137 4.42 -10.59 8.60
C CYS A 137 3.89 -11.02 7.24
N LYS A 138 4.78 -11.28 6.27
CA LYS A 138 4.43 -11.94 4.99
C LYS A 138 3.72 -13.28 5.23
N GLY A 139 4.34 -14.17 6.01
CA GLY A 139 3.79 -15.50 6.28
C GLY A 139 2.48 -15.45 7.07
N PHE A 140 2.38 -14.50 8.02
CA PHE A 140 1.15 -14.24 8.76
C PHE A 140 0.01 -13.81 7.83
N TYR A 141 0.21 -12.76 7.03
CA TYR A 141 -0.82 -12.22 6.14
C TYR A 141 -1.32 -13.27 5.14
N ARG A 142 -0.38 -14.03 4.53
CA ARG A 142 -0.71 -15.14 3.62
C ARG A 142 -1.65 -16.19 4.24
N ARG A 143 -1.47 -16.53 5.52
CA ARG A 143 -2.34 -17.50 6.22
C ARG A 143 -3.71 -16.91 6.48
N CYS A 144 -3.79 -15.63 6.85
CA CYS A 144 -5.04 -14.94 7.13
C CYS A 144 -5.93 -14.90 5.88
N VAL A 145 -5.35 -14.51 4.73
CA VAL A 145 -6.08 -14.42 3.45
C VAL A 145 -6.52 -15.79 2.93
N LYS A 146 -5.68 -16.83 3.03
CA LYS A 146 -6.01 -18.16 2.46
C LYS A 146 -7.05 -18.95 3.26
N LYS A 147 -7.16 -18.74 4.57
CA LYS A 147 -7.94 -19.62 5.45
C LYS A 147 -9.23 -19.00 5.98
N TYR A 148 -9.56 -17.75 5.65
CA TYR A 148 -10.62 -16.98 6.33
C TYR A 148 -10.52 -17.05 7.88
N ASP A 149 -9.30 -17.25 8.40
CA ASP A 149 -9.03 -17.48 9.83
C ASP A 149 -9.19 -16.19 10.66
N THR A 150 -9.39 -15.06 9.97
CA THR A 150 -9.60 -13.73 10.54
C THR A 150 -10.91 -13.63 11.30
N ALA A 151 -11.93 -14.43 10.95
CA ALA A 151 -13.21 -14.46 11.65
C ALA A 151 -13.07 -14.90 13.13
N LYS A 152 -11.97 -15.56 13.48
CA LYS A 152 -11.66 -16.00 14.86
C LYS A 152 -10.75 -15.02 15.62
N PHE A 153 -10.25 -13.99 14.95
CA PHE A 153 -9.36 -13.03 15.59
C PHE A 153 -10.20 -12.05 16.42
N HIS A 154 -10.06 -12.14 17.73
CA HIS A 154 -10.57 -11.15 18.66
C HIS A 154 -9.38 -10.53 19.41
N CYS A 155 -9.45 -9.22 19.65
CA CYS A 155 -8.55 -8.59 20.60
C CYS A 155 -9.10 -8.77 22.01
N THR A 156 -8.22 -9.01 22.98
CA THR A 156 -8.57 -9.06 24.41
C THR A 156 -8.40 -7.71 25.11
N ASN A 157 -7.90 -6.70 24.39
CA ASN A 157 -7.72 -5.34 24.85
C ASN A 157 -8.67 -4.43 24.01
N ASP A 158 -8.28 -3.18 23.75
CA ASP A 158 -9.12 -2.20 23.03
C ASP A 158 -8.81 -2.09 21.53
N ASN A 159 -8.51 -3.20 20.85
CA ASN A 159 -8.14 -3.21 19.42
C ASN A 159 -6.93 -2.31 19.06
N ASN A 160 -6.15 -1.85 20.05
CA ASN A 160 -5.05 -0.91 19.89
C ASN A 160 -3.72 -1.47 20.43
N CYS A 161 -3.50 -2.79 20.28
CA CYS A 161 -2.25 -3.40 20.72
C CYS A 161 -1.08 -2.91 19.86
N ASP A 162 0.01 -2.51 20.50
CA ASP A 162 1.23 -2.11 19.80
C ASP A 162 1.89 -3.31 19.08
N VAL A 163 2.09 -3.17 17.77
CA VAL A 163 2.64 -4.21 16.90
C VAL A 163 4.10 -3.89 16.58
N THR A 164 5.00 -4.43 17.41
CA THR A 164 6.46 -4.32 17.23
C THR A 164 7.09 -5.66 16.88
N TRP A 165 8.39 -5.68 16.61
CA TRP A 165 9.10 -6.91 16.27
C TRP A 165 9.07 -7.94 17.41
N LYS A 166 8.95 -7.46 18.67
CA LYS A 166 8.83 -8.29 19.88
C LYS A 166 7.37 -8.68 20.17
N THR A 167 6.42 -7.77 19.95
CA THR A 167 5.02 -7.93 20.41
C THR A 167 4.05 -8.38 19.33
N ARG A 168 4.46 -8.46 18.06
CA ARG A 168 3.60 -8.83 16.91
C ARG A 168 2.87 -10.17 17.00
N ASN A 169 3.19 -11.04 17.95
CA ASN A 169 2.50 -12.31 18.14
C ASN A 169 1.46 -12.28 19.28
N VAL A 170 1.40 -11.19 20.07
CA VAL A 170 0.50 -11.05 21.22
C VAL A 170 -0.95 -10.99 20.77
N CYS A 171 -1.26 -10.13 19.79
CA CYS A 171 -2.63 -9.96 19.29
C CYS A 171 -2.69 -10.17 17.78
N LYS A 172 -3.33 -11.27 17.35
CA LYS A 172 -3.52 -11.58 15.93
C LYS A 172 -4.45 -10.57 15.25
N PHE A 173 -5.48 -10.11 15.96
CA PHE A 173 -6.43 -9.11 15.45
C PHE A 173 -5.71 -7.81 15.09
N CYS A 174 -5.05 -7.15 16.05
CA CYS A 174 -4.35 -5.88 15.82
C CYS A 174 -3.24 -6.01 14.78
N ARG A 175 -2.54 -7.15 14.74
CA ARG A 175 -1.53 -7.40 13.72
C ARG A 175 -2.14 -7.48 12.32
N TYR A 176 -3.27 -8.17 12.16
CA TYR A 176 -3.96 -8.27 10.87
C TYR A 176 -4.56 -6.94 10.44
N GLN A 177 -5.19 -6.20 11.36
CA GLN A 177 -5.67 -4.85 11.12
C GLN A 177 -4.52 -3.96 10.63
N LYS A 178 -3.37 -4.00 11.33
CA LYS A 178 -2.18 -3.24 10.92
C LYS A 178 -1.68 -3.62 9.52
N CYS A 179 -1.77 -4.90 9.13
CA CYS A 179 -1.46 -5.32 7.76
C CYS A 179 -2.34 -4.62 6.72
N GLN A 180 -3.65 -4.52 6.98
CA GLN A 180 -4.59 -3.83 6.10
C GLN A 180 -4.32 -2.32 6.08
N ASP A 181 -4.10 -1.71 7.25
CA ASP A 181 -3.86 -0.26 7.37
C ASP A 181 -2.61 0.20 6.63
N VAL A 182 -1.57 -0.64 6.56
CA VAL A 182 -0.35 -0.33 5.79
C VAL A 182 -0.49 -0.65 4.30
N GLY A 183 -1.65 -1.13 3.85
CA GLY A 183 -1.97 -1.39 2.45
C GLY A 183 -1.57 -2.77 1.95
N MET A 184 -1.47 -3.79 2.82
CA MET A 184 -1.26 -5.16 2.34
C MET A 184 -2.51 -5.65 1.60
N MET A 185 -2.37 -6.08 0.35
CA MET A 185 -3.49 -6.56 -0.47
C MET A 185 -3.24 -7.99 -0.97
N PRO A 186 -4.29 -8.83 -1.10
CA PRO A 186 -4.17 -10.15 -1.72
C PRO A 186 -3.70 -10.04 -3.16
N GLU A 187 -2.94 -11.04 -3.63
CA GLU A 187 -2.40 -11.05 -4.99
C GLU A 187 -3.48 -10.95 -6.08
N SER A 188 -4.68 -11.49 -5.81
CA SER A 188 -5.82 -11.45 -6.71
C SER A 188 -6.32 -10.03 -7.02
N TRP A 189 -6.08 -9.06 -6.12
CA TRP A 189 -6.46 -7.67 -6.34
C TRP A 189 -5.57 -6.96 -7.37
N PHE A 190 -4.36 -7.47 -7.61
CA PHE A 190 -3.45 -6.89 -8.61
C PHE A 190 -3.77 -7.38 -10.04
N GLN A 191 -4.57 -8.44 -10.20
CA GLN A 191 -4.92 -9.01 -11.51
C GLN A 191 -6.22 -8.45 -12.12
N SER A 192 -7.09 -7.82 -11.32
CA SER A 192 -8.40 -7.33 -11.79
C SER A 192 -8.33 -6.06 -12.67
N THR A 193 -7.15 -5.47 -12.89
CA THR A 193 -6.99 -4.31 -13.79
C THR A 193 -6.49 -4.68 -15.19
N ILE A 194 -6.17 -5.96 -15.46
CA ILE A 194 -5.59 -6.40 -16.74
C ILE A 194 -6.60 -7.11 -17.66
N LEU A 195 -7.78 -7.51 -17.17
CA LEU A 195 -8.77 -8.25 -17.99
C LEU A 195 -9.89 -7.39 -18.61
N TYR A 196 -9.80 -6.06 -18.53
CA TYR A 196 -10.72 -5.14 -19.22
C TYR A 196 -9.96 -4.05 -20.00
N LEU A 197 -8.85 -4.45 -20.65
CA LEU A 197 -8.27 -3.78 -21.81
C LEU A 197 -8.17 -4.80 -22.95
#